data_AF-A0YSE5-F1
#
_entry.id   AF-A0YSE5-F1
#
_cell.length_a   1.000
_cell.length_b   1.000
_cell.length_c   1.000
_cell.angle_alpha   90.00
_cell.angle_beta   90.00
_cell.angle_gamma   90.00
#
_symmetry.space_group_name_H-M   'P 1'
#
loop_
_entity.id
_entity.type
_entity.pdbx_description
1 polymer ?
#
loop_
_entity_poly.entity_id
_entity_poly.type
_entity_poly.pdbx_seq_one_letter_code
_entity_poly.pdbx_strand_id
1 'polypeptide(L)' 'MWLKYGVTPNGYLKCVDDVLKGKTNLTCLYCGGKLTAKKGRVKQHHFAHTDETCKPVVSRHKTKQFPGLPMYDRF' A
#
# COMPACT_ATOMS: atom_id res chain seq x y z
N MET A 1 -3.57 -1.08 -6.81
CA MET A 1 -2.39 -1.11 -5.92
C MET A 1 -2.29 -2.49 -5.28
N TRP A 2 -1.18 -3.20 -5.42
CA TRP A 2 -0.93 -4.48 -4.75
C TRP A 2 -0.01 -4.25 -3.54
N LEU A 3 -0.55 -4.45 -2.34
CA LEU A 3 0.19 -4.26 -1.08
C LEU A 3 0.51 -5.62 -0.47
N LYS A 4 1.77 -5.86 -0.09
CA LYS A 4 2.16 -7.08 0.64
C LYS A 4 1.98 -6.96 2.14
N TYR A 5 1.99 -5.73 2.66
CA TYR A 5 1.95 -5.44 4.09
C TYR A 5 0.80 -4.50 4.42
N GLY A 6 0.20 -4.73 5.59
CA GLY A 6 -0.76 -3.83 6.23
C GLY A 6 -0.29 -3.47 7.64
N VAL A 7 -0.79 -2.35 8.16
CA VAL A 7 -0.46 -1.88 9.51
C VAL A 7 -1.54 -2.35 10.48
N THR A 8 -1.13 -2.92 11.59
CA THR A 8 -2.03 -3.24 12.71
C THR A 8 -2.43 -1.97 13.47
N PRO A 9 -3.51 -1.99 14.27
CA PRO A 9 -3.85 -0.87 15.15
C PRO A 9 -2.71 -0.46 16.10
N ASN A 10 -1.81 -1.39 16.41
CA ASN A 10 -0.65 -1.18 17.27
C ASN A 10 0.59 -0.64 16.51
N GLY A 11 0.48 -0.36 15.20
CA GLY A 11 1.57 0.18 14.39
C GLY A 11 2.53 -0.87 13.80
N TYR A 12 2.37 -2.15 14.10
CA TYR A 12 3.21 -3.21 13.52
C TYR A 12 2.79 -3.57 12.10
N LEU A 13 3.78 -3.90 11.27
CA LEU A 13 3.56 -4.39 9.91
C LEU A 13 3.24 -5.88 9.93
N LYS A 14 2.13 -6.25 9.29
CA LYS A 14 1.76 -7.66 9.05
C LYS A 14 1.83 -7.98 7.56
N CYS A 15 2.47 -9.10 7.23
CA CYS A 15 2.47 -9.64 5.88
C CYS A 15 1.11 -10.24 5.54
N VAL A 16 0.70 -10.16 4.27
CA VAL A 16 -0.54 -10.78 3.78
C VAL A 16 -0.57 -12.28 4.03
N ASP A 17 0.58 -12.96 3.99
CA ASP A 17 0.66 -14.40 4.23
C ASP A 17 0.26 -14.78 5.66
N ASP A 18 0.52 -13.92 6.64
CA ASP A 18 0.22 -14.12 8.07
C ASP A 18 -1.21 -13.74 8.49
N VAL A 19 -2.08 -13.49 7.50
CA VAL A 19 -3.48 -13.09 7.75
C VAL A 19 -4.45 -14.00 7.01
N LEU A 20 -5.62 -14.19 7.60
CA LEU A 20 -6.71 -14.90 6.96
C LEU A 20 -7.20 -14.13 5.72
N LYS A 21 -7.76 -14.87 4.75
CA LYS A 21 -8.39 -14.28 3.57
C LYS A 21 -9.64 -13.51 3.98
N GLY A 22 -9.87 -12.34 3.38
CA GLY A 22 -11.08 -11.54 3.58
C GLY A 22 -10.83 -10.20 4.24
N LYS A 23 -11.84 -9.65 4.92
CA LYS A 23 -11.76 -8.35 5.60
C LYS A 23 -10.80 -8.47 6.78
N THR A 24 -9.89 -7.50 6.94
CA THR A 24 -8.90 -7.48 8.01
C THR A 24 -9.01 -6.19 8.81
N ASN A 25 -8.55 -6.20 10.06
CA ASN A 25 -8.41 -4.99 10.88
C ASN A 25 -7.11 -4.22 10.56
N LEU A 26 -6.50 -4.49 9.41
CA LEU A 26 -5.28 -3.82 8.97
C LEU A 26 -5.62 -2.57 8.17
N THR A 27 -4.77 -1.56 8.32
CA THR A 27 -4.86 -0.29 7.61
C THR A 27 -3.71 -0.13 6.63
N CYS A 28 -3.94 0.70 5.61
CA CYS A 28 -2.95 1.02 4.61
C CYS A 28 -1.89 1.97 5.17
N LEU A 29 -0.61 1.66 4.95
CA LEU A 29 0.52 2.50 5.34
C LEU A 29 0.46 3.91 4.72
N TYR A 30 -0.20 4.05 3.57
CA TYR A 30 -0.16 5.28 2.78
C TYR A 30 -1.33 6.21 3.06
N CYS A 31 -2.54 5.66 3.14
CA CYS A 31 -3.77 6.43 3.25
C CYS A 31 -4.59 6.12 4.50
N GLY A 32 -4.15 5.18 5.36
CA GLY A 32 -4.87 4.76 6.56
C GLY A 32 -6.18 3.99 6.29
N GLY A 33 -6.54 3.79 5.02
CA GLY A 33 -7.75 3.07 4.62
C GLY A 33 -7.73 1.60 5.02
N LYS A 34 -8.92 1.02 5.20
CA LYS A 34 -9.10 -0.39 5.57
C LYS A 34 -8.66 -1.32 4.44
N LEU A 35 -8.04 -2.44 4.82
CA LEU A 35 -7.51 -3.43 3.90
C LEU A 35 -8.27 -4.77 3.97
N THR A 36 -8.40 -5.40 2.80
CA THR A 36 -8.90 -6.75 2.59
C THR A 36 -7.77 -7.62 2.05
N ALA A 37 -7.49 -8.74 2.72
CA ALA A 37 -6.55 -9.75 2.23
C ALA A 37 -7.20 -10.55 1.09
N LYS A 38 -6.75 -10.30 -0.14
CA LYS A 38 -7.12 -11.08 -1.33
C LYS A 38 -6.10 -12.19 -1.52
N LYS A 39 -6.49 -13.40 -1.13
CA LYS A 39 -5.74 -14.64 -1.37
C LYS A 39 -6.46 -15.52 -2.39
N GLY A 40 -5.74 -15.97 -3.40
CA GLY A 40 -6.26 -16.81 -4.47
C GLY A 40 -5.15 -17.59 -5.14
N ARG A 41 -5.50 -18.63 -5.89
CA ARG A 41 -4.54 -19.55 -6.53
C ARG A 41 -3.84 -18.98 -7.76
N VAL A 42 -4.43 -17.96 -8.39
CA VAL A 42 -3.97 -17.41 -9.68
C VAL A 42 -3.10 -16.16 -9.51
N LYS A 43 -3.49 -15.25 -8.61
CA LYS A 43 -2.78 -13.99 -8.38
C LYS A 43 -2.03 -14.07 -7.06
N GLN A 44 -0.86 -13.43 -7.00
CA GLN A 44 -0.11 -13.30 -5.75
C GLN A 44 -0.99 -12.72 -4.64
N HIS A 45 -0.79 -13.21 -3.42
CA HIS A 45 -1.48 -12.71 -2.24
C HIS A 45 -1.18 -11.22 -2.08
N HIS A 46 -2.23 -10.43 -1.92
CA HIS A 46 -2.10 -8.99 -1.72
C HIS A 46 -3.26 -8.43 -0.91
N PHE A 47 -3.01 -7.30 -0.26
CA PHE A 47 -4.04 -6.46 0.30
C PHE A 47 -4.62 -5.53 -0.78
N ALA A 48 -5.93 -5.42 -0.77
CA ALA A 48 -6.70 -4.44 -1.54
C ALA A 48 -7.48 -3.55 -0.57
N HIS A 49 -7.80 -2.33 -0.97
CA HIS A 49 -8.68 -1.48 -0.17
C HIS A 49 -10.11 -2.04 -0.18
N THR A 50 -10.80 -1.96 0.95
CA THR A 50 -12.22 -2.35 1.06
C THR A 50 -13.14 -1.41 0.30
N ASP A 51 -12.92 -0.11 0.48
CA ASP A 51 -13.86 0.94 0.08
C ASP A 51 -13.23 1.79 -1.03
N GLU A 52 -12.47 2.81 -0.66
CA GLU A 52 -11.80 3.70 -1.60
C GLU A 52 -10.39 3.20 -1.95
N THR A 53 -10.03 3.24 -3.22
CA THR A 53 -8.63 3.06 -3.62
C THR A 53 -7.79 4.20 -3.08
N CYS A 54 -6.62 3.92 -2.48
CA CYS A 54 -5.71 4.99 -2.05
C CYS A 54 -5.54 6.01 -3.17
N LYS A 55 -5.78 7.28 -2.83
CA LYS A 55 -5.58 8.39 -3.75
C LYS A 55 -4.12 8.37 -4.21
N PRO A 56 -3.87 8.39 -5.53
CA PRO A 56 -2.51 8.38 -6.05
C PRO A 56 -1.74 9.61 -5.54
N VAL A 57 -0.42 9.45 -5.44
CA VAL A 57 0.54 10.47 -4.94
C VAL A 57 0.56 11.75 -5.79
N VAL A 58 -0.28 11.88 -6.82
CA VAL A 58 -0.47 13.14 -7.58
C VAL A 58 -0.84 14.32 -6.67
N SER A 59 -1.52 14.10 -5.54
CA SER A 59 -1.81 15.19 -4.60
C SER A 59 -0.61 15.64 -3.76
N ARG A 60 0.47 14.85 -3.65
CA ARG A 60 1.72 15.29 -2.99
C ARG A 60 2.60 16.17 -3.90
N HIS A 61 2.36 16.16 -5.21
CA HIS A 61 3.12 16.99 -6.17
C HIS A 61 2.64 18.43 -6.29
N LYS A 62 1.45 18.78 -5.77
CA LYS A 62 1.00 20.17 -5.80
C LYS A 62 1.77 21.08 -4.83
N THR A 63 2.42 20.52 -3.80
CA THR A 63 3.05 21.30 -2.71
C THR A 63 4.51 20.97 -2.44
N LYS A 64 5.10 19.95 -3.09
CA LYS A 64 6.55 19.72 -3.03
C LYS A 64 7.16 20.04 -4.38
N GLN A 65 8.00 21.08 -4.42
CA GLN A 65 9.01 21.23 -5.48
C GLN A 65 9.71 19.88 -5.62
N PHE A 66 9.59 19.26 -6.79
CA PHE A 66 10.35 18.07 -7.12
C PHE A 66 11.84 18.42 -6.91
N PRO A 67 12.58 17.74 -6.02
CA PRO A 67 14.02 17.92 -6.01
C PRO A 67 14.51 17.43 -7.37
N GLY A 68 15.14 18.32 -8.14
CA GLY A 68 15.78 17.95 -9.39
C GLY A 68 16.81 16.86 -9.08
N LEU A 69 16.56 15.65 -9.53
CA LEU A 69 17.56 14.59 -9.46
C LEU A 69 18.68 14.98 -10.44
N PRO A 70 19.95 14.96 -10.03
CA PRO A 70 21.04 15.18 -10.97
C PRO A 70 20.98 14.08 -12.03
N MET A 71 20.89 14.47 -13.30
CA MET A 71 20.99 13.55 -14.43
C MET A 71 22.37 12.88 -14.38
N TYR A 72 22.40 11.57 -14.15
CA TYR A 72 23.64 10.78 -14.26
C TYR A 72 23.89 10.48 -15.74
N ASP A 73 24.61 11.37 -16.42
CA ASP A 73 24.90 11.25 -17.86
C ASP A 73 26.24 10.54 -18.18
N ARG A 74 26.78 9.72 -17.26
CA ARG A 74 28.08 9.06 -17.50
C ARG A 74 28.09 7.60 -17.03
N PHE A 75 28.02 6.68 -17.99
CA PHE A 75 28.53 5.30 -17.93
C PHE A 75 29.85 5.23 -18.68
#